data_AF-A0A537WJR8-F1
#
_entry.id   AF-A0A537WJR8-F1
#
_cell.length_a   1.000
_cell.length_b   1.000
_cell.length_c   1.000
_cell.angle_alpha   90.00
_cell.angle_beta   90.00
_cell.angle_gamma   90.00
#
_symmetry.space_group_name_H-M   'P 1'
#
loop_
_entity.id
_entity.type
_entity.pdbx_description
1 polymer ?
#
loop_
_entity_poly.entity_id
_entity_poly.type
_entity_poly.pdbx_seq_one_letter_code
_entity_poly.pdbx_strand_id
1 'polypeptide(L)'
;MSSWELDLSSSASAGKIRKPAFTTVFRGYDPNQVLEYLSGVADHVEALESKMRQLESDLEAARRQRAAAANQSAAANQGAANQGAANQDPYESVSARVADLLRTFDLDVAKLRGDAEAEVERMLTEAKATAEQLNLDAQSKANEVRAQAERALEDARTESNKVLVGLTSRKEALLSELRAMRDRMLGTAKDLETAIEGSVGDRFVILEDARKGEPMDAASINASKGQPDSGT
;
A
#
# COMPACT_ATOMS: atom_id res chain seq x y z
N MET A 1 -30.71 -21.02 -36.29
CA MET A 1 -29.98 -21.31 -35.04
C MET A 1 -28.52 -21.46 -35.41
N SER A 2 -27.74 -20.43 -35.12
CA SER A 2 -26.41 -20.22 -35.70
C SER A 2 -25.38 -21.09 -35.00
N SER A 3 -24.57 -21.83 -35.78
CA SER A 3 -23.51 -22.74 -35.28
C SER A 3 -22.37 -22.04 -34.54
N TRP A 4 -22.41 -20.72 -34.39
CA TRP A 4 -21.40 -19.89 -33.74
C TRP A 4 -21.67 -19.68 -32.25
N GLU A 5 -22.90 -19.89 -31.79
CA GLU A 5 -23.27 -19.80 -30.35
C GLU A 5 -22.78 -21.01 -29.55
N LEU A 6 -22.67 -22.19 -30.17
CA LEU A 6 -22.14 -23.39 -29.51
C LEU A 6 -20.62 -23.35 -29.29
N ASP A 7 -19.88 -22.60 -30.11
CA ASP A 7 -18.41 -22.59 -30.03
C ASP A 7 -17.88 -21.66 -28.92
N LEU A 8 -18.66 -20.64 -28.54
CA LEU A 8 -18.36 -19.76 -27.41
C LEU A 8 -18.54 -20.46 -26.05
N SER A 9 -19.48 -21.41 -25.94
CA SER A 9 -19.68 -22.19 -24.72
C SER A 9 -18.65 -23.32 -24.55
N SER A 10 -18.04 -23.80 -25.64
CA SER A 10 -17.04 -24.89 -25.60
C SER A 10 -15.61 -24.39 -25.36
N SER A 11 -15.33 -23.11 -25.60
CA SER A 11 -13.98 -22.54 -25.52
C SER A 11 -13.48 -22.31 -24.08
N ALA A 12 -14.38 -22.07 -23.12
CA ALA A 12 -14.04 -21.72 -21.73
C ALA A 12 -14.28 -22.85 -20.71
N SER A 13 -14.29 -24.12 -21.14
CA SER A 13 -14.36 -25.21 -20.17
C SER A 13 -13.15 -25.15 -19.23
N ALA A 14 -13.38 -25.22 -17.91
CA ALA A 14 -12.34 -25.16 -16.88
C ALA A 14 -11.14 -26.11 -17.17
N GLY A 15 -11.38 -27.26 -17.79
CA GLY A 15 -10.34 -28.21 -18.20
C GLY A 15 -9.40 -27.70 -19.31
N LYS A 16 -9.89 -26.86 -20.24
CA LYS A 16 -9.07 -26.23 -21.30
C LYS A 16 -8.27 -25.04 -20.76
N ILE A 17 -8.82 -24.31 -19.77
CA ILE A 17 -8.14 -23.19 -19.12
C ILE A 17 -6.94 -23.67 -18.28
N ARG A 18 -7.01 -24.87 -17.69
CA ARG A 18 -5.93 -25.46 -16.88
C ARG A 18 -4.70 -25.94 -17.67
N LYS A 19 -4.79 -26.09 -19.00
CA LYS A 19 -3.66 -26.50 -19.87
C LYS A 19 -3.57 -25.64 -21.12
N PRO A 20 -3.28 -24.33 -21.00
CA PRO A 20 -3.12 -23.49 -22.17
C PRO A 20 -1.72 -23.67 -22.77
N ALA A 21 -1.64 -23.73 -24.09
CA ALA A 21 -0.38 -23.71 -24.82
C ALA A 21 -0.13 -22.28 -25.33
N PHE A 22 0.89 -21.60 -24.80
CA PHE A 22 1.29 -20.26 -25.23
C PHE A 22 2.68 -20.27 -25.88
N THR A 23 2.87 -19.40 -26.87
CA THR A 23 4.18 -19.14 -27.48
C THR A 23 4.96 -18.13 -26.65
N THR A 24 6.18 -18.45 -26.24
CA THR A 24 7.03 -17.57 -25.41
C THR A 24 7.77 -16.53 -26.27
N VAL A 25 7.78 -15.26 -25.83
CA VAL A 25 8.45 -14.14 -26.51
C VAL A 25 9.49 -13.51 -25.57
N PHE A 26 10.56 -12.91 -26.12
CA PHE A 26 11.74 -12.39 -25.39
C PHE A 26 11.42 -11.32 -24.32
N ARG A 27 10.25 -10.68 -24.39
CA ARG A 27 9.63 -9.89 -23.32
C ARG A 27 8.17 -10.30 -23.22
N GLY A 28 7.75 -10.74 -22.04
CA GLY A 28 6.39 -11.20 -21.78
C GLY A 28 6.14 -11.46 -20.30
N TYR A 29 4.92 -11.85 -19.97
CA TYR A 29 4.54 -12.27 -18.62
C TYR A 29 5.23 -13.58 -18.24
N ASP A 30 5.54 -13.74 -16.95
CA ASP A 30 6.11 -14.97 -16.42
C ASP A 30 5.12 -16.13 -16.61
N PRO A 31 5.50 -17.20 -17.36
CA PRO A 31 4.62 -18.35 -17.60
C PRO A 31 4.06 -18.97 -16.33
N ASN A 32 4.81 -18.97 -15.22
CA ASN A 32 4.35 -19.55 -13.96
C ASN A 32 3.22 -18.74 -13.33
N GLN A 33 3.35 -17.40 -13.33
CA GLN A 33 2.31 -16.49 -12.83
C GLN A 33 1.04 -16.57 -13.68
N VAL A 34 1.18 -16.73 -15.00
CA VAL A 34 0.04 -16.92 -15.90
C VAL A 34 -0.67 -18.24 -15.62
N LEU A 35 0.06 -19.33 -15.39
CA LEU A 35 -0.53 -20.62 -15.05
C LEU A 35 -1.26 -20.60 -13.70
N GLU A 36 -0.69 -19.93 -12.68
CA GLU A 36 -1.33 -19.74 -11.38
C GLU A 36 -2.62 -18.94 -11.53
N TYR A 37 -2.59 -17.82 -12.23
CA TYR A 37 -3.78 -17.01 -12.50
C TYR A 37 -4.86 -17.79 -13.24
N LEU A 38 -4.49 -18.54 -14.30
CA LEU A 38 -5.43 -19.34 -15.07
C LEU A 38 -6.00 -20.51 -14.27
N SER A 39 -5.26 -21.06 -13.30
CA SER A 39 -5.80 -22.06 -12.38
C SER A 39 -6.92 -21.46 -11.50
N GLY A 40 -6.72 -20.25 -10.96
CA GLY A 40 -7.76 -19.55 -10.20
C GLY A 40 -8.97 -19.17 -11.05
N VAL A 41 -8.76 -18.77 -12.32
CA VAL A 41 -9.86 -18.52 -13.27
C VAL A 41 -10.64 -19.80 -13.54
N ALA A 42 -9.96 -20.93 -13.74
CA ALA A 42 -10.62 -22.22 -13.97
C ALA A 42 -11.48 -22.64 -12.77
N ASP A 43 -10.98 -22.48 -11.55
CA ASP A 43 -11.73 -22.79 -10.32
C ASP A 43 -12.95 -21.88 -10.17
N HIS A 44 -12.84 -20.60 -10.53
CA HIS A 44 -13.97 -19.68 -10.52
C HIS A 44 -15.04 -20.05 -11.56
N VAL A 45 -14.63 -20.45 -12.76
CA VAL A 45 -15.56 -20.92 -13.80
C VAL A 45 -16.27 -22.19 -13.36
N GLU A 46 -15.55 -23.15 -12.76
CA GLU A 46 -16.14 -24.37 -12.20
C GLU A 46 -17.15 -24.07 -11.07
N ALA A 47 -16.85 -23.09 -10.22
CA ALA A 47 -17.78 -22.60 -9.19
C ALA A 47 -19.02 -21.91 -9.78
N LEU A 48 -18.90 -21.20 -10.90
CA LEU A 48 -20.04 -20.59 -11.58
C LEU A 48 -20.92 -21.64 -12.27
N GLU A 49 -20.30 -22.60 -12.96
CA GLU A 49 -21.01 -23.70 -13.63
C GLU A 49 -21.79 -24.57 -12.62
N SER A 50 -21.22 -24.84 -11.44
CA SER A 50 -21.93 -25.56 -10.38
C SER A 50 -23.12 -24.78 -9.83
N LYS A 51 -22.98 -23.46 -9.63
CA LYS A 51 -24.09 -22.58 -9.24
C LYS A 51 -25.20 -22.52 -10.30
N MET A 52 -24.84 -22.47 -11.58
CA MET A 52 -25.82 -22.49 -12.68
C MET A 52 -26.61 -23.79 -12.67
N ARG A 53 -25.93 -24.94 -12.54
CA ARG A 53 -26.60 -26.25 -12.43
C ARG A 53 -27.54 -26.33 -11.23
N GLN A 54 -27.14 -25.77 -10.09
CA GLN A 54 -27.99 -25.71 -8.90
C GLN A 54 -29.26 -24.87 -9.16
N LEU A 55 -29.09 -23.65 -9.69
CA LEU A 55 -30.21 -22.75 -9.99
C LEU A 55 -31.17 -23.33 -11.03
N GLU A 56 -30.66 -24.01 -12.06
CA GLU A 56 -31.49 -24.71 -13.04
C GLU A 56 -32.32 -25.82 -12.38
N SER A 57 -31.70 -26.60 -11.50
CA SER A 57 -32.40 -27.66 -10.76
C SER A 57 -33.50 -27.10 -9.84
N ASP A 58 -33.23 -25.97 -9.18
CA ASP A 58 -34.19 -25.30 -8.30
C ASP A 58 -35.35 -24.71 -9.10
N LEU A 59 -35.09 -24.12 -10.28
CA LEU A 59 -36.14 -23.63 -11.18
C LEU A 59 -37.02 -24.77 -11.71
N GLU A 60 -36.44 -25.91 -12.06
CA GLU A 60 -37.22 -27.08 -12.46
C GLU A 60 -38.10 -27.60 -11.33
N ALA A 61 -37.57 -27.68 -10.11
CA ALA A 61 -38.34 -28.08 -8.93
C ALA A 61 -39.49 -27.10 -8.66
N ALA A 62 -39.24 -25.80 -8.71
CA ALA A 62 -40.25 -24.76 -8.55
C ALA A 62 -41.33 -24.82 -9.65
N ARG A 63 -40.95 -25.10 -10.90
CA ARG A 63 -41.89 -25.31 -12.01
C ARG A 63 -42.78 -26.53 -11.77
N ARG A 64 -42.21 -27.66 -11.35
CA ARG A 64 -42.97 -28.88 -11.02
C ARG A 64 -43.96 -28.63 -9.88
N GLN A 65 -43.55 -27.90 -8.85
CA GLN A 65 -44.40 -27.55 -7.72
C GLN A 65 -45.55 -26.64 -8.14
N ARG A 66 -45.29 -25.63 -8.99
CA ARG A 66 -46.35 -24.78 -9.56
C ARG A 66 -47.33 -25.56 -10.44
N ALA A 67 -46.84 -26.49 -11.28
CA ALA A 67 -47.71 -27.33 -12.10
C ALA A 67 -48.59 -28.26 -11.24
N ALA A 68 -48.05 -28.83 -10.16
CA ALA A 68 -48.82 -29.64 -9.22
C ALA A 68 -49.89 -28.82 -8.49
N ALA A 69 -49.56 -27.62 -8.02
CA ALA A 69 -50.51 -26.70 -7.37
C ALA A 69 -51.61 -26.23 -8.35
N ALA A 70 -51.24 -25.94 -9.61
CA ALA A 70 -52.21 -25.58 -10.64
C ALA A 70 -53.20 -26.72 -10.91
N ASN A 71 -52.72 -27.97 -11.04
CA ASN A 71 -53.59 -29.14 -11.23
C ASN A 71 -54.51 -29.39 -10.02
N GLN A 72 -54.03 -29.19 -8.80
CA GLN A 72 -54.87 -29.29 -7.58
C GLN A 72 -55.95 -28.20 -7.55
N SER A 73 -55.62 -26.96 -7.90
CA SER A 73 -56.59 -25.86 -7.96
C SER A 73 -57.64 -26.04 -9.07
N ALA A 74 -57.25 -26.60 -10.21
CA ALA A 74 -58.16 -26.93 -11.30
C ALA A 74 -59.14 -28.05 -10.92
N ALA A 75 -58.67 -29.08 -10.21
CA ALA A 75 -59.52 -30.15 -9.69
C ALA A 75 -60.51 -29.64 -8.62
N ALA A 76 -60.08 -28.74 -7.74
CA ALA A 76 -60.94 -28.11 -6.74
C ALA A 76 -62.02 -27.21 -7.36
N ASN A 77 -61.65 -26.39 -8.36
CA ASN A 77 -62.60 -25.53 -9.07
C ASN A 77 -63.62 -26.31 -9.92
N GLN A 78 -63.24 -27.47 -10.50
CA GLN A 78 -64.20 -28.34 -11.18
C GLN A 78 -65.23 -28.96 -10.23
N GLY A 79 -64.86 -29.23 -8.97
CA GLY A 79 -65.78 -29.66 -7.92
C GLY A 79 -66.77 -28.58 -7.49
N ALA A 80 -66.34 -27.32 -7.45
CA ALA A 80 -67.16 -26.17 -7.04
C ALA A 80 -68.06 -25.62 -8.18
N ALA A 81 -67.59 -25.66 -9.44
CA ALA A 81 -68.35 -25.19 -10.59
C ALA A 81 -69.63 -26.01 -10.83
N ASN A 82 -69.66 -27.28 -10.42
CA ASN A 82 -70.85 -28.13 -10.51
C ASN A 82 -71.92 -27.81 -9.44
N GLN A 83 -71.62 -26.98 -8.44
CA GLN A 83 -72.52 -26.66 -7.33
C GLN A 83 -72.99 -25.18 -7.31
N GLY A 84 -72.28 -24.26 -7.98
CA GLY A 84 -72.54 -22.81 -7.92
C GLY A 84 -73.20 -22.16 -9.14
N ALA A 85 -73.52 -22.91 -10.20
CA ALA A 85 -73.89 -22.33 -11.50
C ALA A 85 -75.33 -21.77 -11.59
N ALA A 86 -76.10 -21.73 -10.50
CA ALA A 86 -77.46 -21.22 -10.48
C ALA A 86 -77.55 -19.93 -9.65
N ASN A 87 -77.67 -18.77 -10.33
CA ASN A 87 -77.89 -17.42 -9.78
C ASN A 87 -76.73 -16.69 -9.10
N GLN A 88 -75.64 -16.38 -9.83
CA GLN A 88 -74.77 -15.26 -9.47
C GLN A 88 -74.76 -14.22 -10.59
N ASP A 89 -75.01 -12.96 -10.22
CA ASP A 89 -74.98 -11.82 -11.13
C ASP A 89 -73.52 -11.55 -11.55
N PRO A 90 -73.19 -11.51 -12.86
CA PRO A 90 -71.82 -11.33 -13.33
C PRO A 90 -71.11 -10.10 -12.75
N TYR A 91 -71.83 -9.01 -12.47
CA TYR A 91 -71.25 -7.81 -11.86
C TYR A 91 -70.83 -8.02 -10.40
N GLU A 92 -71.57 -8.84 -9.66
CA GLU A 92 -71.29 -9.13 -8.25
C GLU A 92 -69.98 -9.94 -8.14
N SER A 93 -69.79 -10.93 -9.02
CA SER A 93 -68.57 -11.74 -9.08
C SER A 93 -67.31 -10.93 -9.42
N VAL A 94 -67.44 -9.94 -10.31
CA VAL A 94 -66.33 -9.05 -10.68
C VAL A 94 -66.02 -8.10 -9.54
N SER A 95 -67.04 -7.53 -8.88
CA SER A 95 -66.84 -6.62 -7.74
C SER A 95 -66.18 -7.30 -6.55
N ALA A 96 -66.58 -8.54 -6.22
CA ALA A 96 -65.95 -9.35 -5.18
C ALA A 96 -64.47 -9.63 -5.51
N ARG A 97 -64.18 -9.95 -6.78
CA ARG A 97 -62.81 -10.23 -7.22
C ARG A 97 -61.91 -8.99 -7.19
N VAL A 98 -62.45 -7.82 -7.52
CA VAL A 98 -61.71 -6.54 -7.41
C VAL A 98 -61.47 -6.17 -5.96
N ALA A 99 -62.43 -6.39 -5.06
CA ALA A 99 -62.28 -6.16 -3.63
C ALA A 99 -61.21 -7.07 -3.00
N ASP A 100 -61.18 -8.35 -3.38
CA ASP A 100 -60.12 -9.28 -2.97
C ASP A 100 -58.75 -8.84 -3.49
N LEU A 101 -58.67 -8.36 -4.74
CA LEU A 101 -57.43 -7.84 -5.34
C LEU A 101 -56.90 -6.63 -4.57
N LEU A 102 -57.76 -5.66 -4.28
CA LEU A 102 -57.39 -4.49 -3.48
C LEU A 102 -56.93 -4.89 -2.08
N ARG A 103 -57.63 -5.82 -1.42
CA ARG A 103 -57.23 -6.34 -0.11
C ARG A 103 -55.88 -7.03 -0.15
N THR A 104 -55.60 -7.85 -1.16
CA THR A 104 -54.28 -8.48 -1.32
C THR A 104 -53.20 -7.45 -1.61
N PHE A 105 -53.50 -6.43 -2.41
CA PHE A 105 -52.56 -5.37 -2.73
C PHE A 105 -52.21 -4.53 -1.49
N ASP A 106 -53.18 -4.18 -0.66
CA ASP A 106 -52.95 -3.45 0.60
C ASP A 106 -52.07 -4.26 1.56
N LEU A 107 -52.28 -5.57 1.66
CA LEU A 107 -51.44 -6.47 2.45
C LEU A 107 -50.01 -6.54 1.90
N ASP A 108 -49.85 -6.64 0.58
CA ASP A 108 -48.56 -6.70 -0.08
C ASP A 108 -47.80 -5.37 0.07
N VAL A 109 -48.48 -4.23 -0.03
CA VAL A 109 -47.88 -2.90 0.19
C VAL A 109 -47.47 -2.72 1.65
N ALA A 110 -48.31 -3.12 2.60
CA ALA A 110 -47.97 -3.07 4.01
C ALA A 110 -46.74 -3.93 4.34
N LYS A 111 -46.68 -5.13 3.76
CA LYS A 111 -45.54 -6.03 3.89
C LYS A 111 -44.27 -5.45 3.26
N LEU A 112 -44.36 -4.97 2.02
CA LEU A 112 -43.23 -4.36 1.31
C LEU A 112 -42.68 -3.15 2.07
N ARG A 113 -43.56 -2.35 2.67
CA ARG A 113 -43.15 -1.21 3.50
C ARG A 113 -42.42 -1.68 4.76
N GLY A 114 -42.93 -2.70 5.45
CA GLY A 114 -42.25 -3.27 6.62
C GLY A 114 -40.88 -3.87 6.29
N ASP A 115 -40.79 -4.61 5.19
CA ASP A 115 -39.54 -5.19 4.71
C ASP A 115 -38.52 -4.09 4.33
N ALA A 116 -38.98 -3.01 3.67
CA ALA A 116 -38.13 -1.88 3.33
C ALA A 116 -37.65 -1.11 4.57
N GLU A 117 -38.52 -0.89 5.55
CA GLU A 117 -38.15 -0.24 6.82
C GLU A 117 -37.11 -1.07 7.60
N ALA A 118 -37.30 -2.39 7.67
CA ALA A 118 -36.35 -3.30 8.30
C ALA A 118 -34.99 -3.33 7.58
N GLU A 119 -35.00 -3.30 6.25
CA GLU A 119 -33.76 -3.27 5.46
C GLU A 119 -33.01 -1.95 5.62
N VAL A 120 -33.72 -0.82 5.66
CA VAL A 120 -33.11 0.49 5.95
C VAL A 120 -32.49 0.50 7.34
N GLU A 121 -33.18 -0.05 8.34
CA GLU A 121 -32.64 -0.15 9.71
C GLU A 121 -31.37 -1.01 9.73
N ARG A 122 -31.39 -2.16 9.05
CA ARG A 122 -30.22 -3.03 8.91
C ARG A 122 -29.05 -2.29 8.26
N MET A 123 -29.26 -1.65 7.11
CA MET A 123 -28.22 -0.86 6.43
C MET A 123 -27.67 0.25 7.31
N LEU A 124 -28.52 0.92 8.09
CA LEU A 124 -28.12 2.01 8.98
C LEU A 124 -27.25 1.48 10.13
N THR A 125 -27.61 0.34 10.72
CA THR A 125 -26.79 -0.30 11.76
C THR A 125 -25.44 -0.78 11.23
N GLU A 126 -25.41 -1.39 10.04
CA GLU A 126 -24.17 -1.82 9.38
C GLU A 126 -23.27 -0.63 9.04
N ALA A 127 -23.85 0.45 8.49
CA ALA A 127 -23.12 1.66 8.17
C ALA A 127 -22.52 2.33 9.42
N LYS A 128 -23.28 2.37 10.53
CA LYS A 128 -22.78 2.87 11.83
C LYS A 128 -21.63 2.02 12.36
N ALA A 129 -21.79 0.69 12.39
CA ALA A 129 -20.74 -0.21 12.83
C ALA A 129 -19.46 -0.06 11.97
N THR A 130 -19.62 0.05 10.65
CA THR A 130 -18.50 0.28 9.73
C THR A 130 -17.82 1.62 9.98
N ALA A 131 -18.59 2.69 10.22
CA ALA A 131 -18.05 4.01 10.52
C ALA A 131 -17.30 4.04 11.85
N GLU A 132 -17.83 3.38 12.89
CA GLU A 132 -17.16 3.23 14.18
C GLU A 132 -15.85 2.45 14.04
N GLN A 133 -15.86 1.34 13.31
CA GLN A 133 -14.66 0.55 13.03
C GLN A 133 -13.60 1.37 12.28
N LEU A 134 -14.00 2.13 11.26
CA LEU A 134 -13.10 2.98 10.50
C LEU A 134 -12.51 4.09 11.38
N ASN A 135 -13.31 4.69 12.26
CA ASN A 135 -12.83 5.71 13.20
C ASN A 135 -11.80 5.14 14.18
N LEU A 136 -12.05 3.95 14.73
CA LEU A 136 -11.11 3.28 15.62
C LEU A 136 -9.79 2.93 14.92
N ASP A 137 -9.86 2.40 13.70
CA ASP A 137 -8.67 2.09 12.90
C ASP A 137 -7.88 3.36 12.54
N ALA A 138 -8.57 4.42 12.10
CA ALA A 138 -7.94 5.70 11.81
C ALA A 138 -7.27 6.31 13.05
N GLN A 139 -7.93 6.22 14.21
CA GLN A 139 -7.37 6.72 15.47
C GLN A 139 -6.16 5.89 15.93
N SER A 140 -6.22 4.55 15.79
CA SER A 140 -5.10 3.66 16.08
C SER A 140 -3.89 4.00 15.21
N LYS A 141 -4.09 4.12 13.90
CA LYS A 141 -3.04 4.51 12.94
C LYS A 141 -2.47 5.89 13.23
N ALA A 142 -3.32 6.86 13.55
CA ALA A 142 -2.86 8.20 13.93
C ALA A 142 -1.99 8.18 15.19
N ASN A 143 -2.38 7.39 16.20
CA ASN A 143 -1.59 7.22 17.42
C ASN A 143 -0.27 6.51 17.15
N GLU A 144 -0.27 5.49 16.30
CA GLU A 144 0.95 4.78 15.90
C GLU A 144 1.93 5.71 15.19
N VAL A 145 1.47 6.48 14.20
CA VAL A 145 2.31 7.44 13.47
C VAL A 145 2.86 8.51 14.41
N ARG A 146 2.06 9.00 15.37
CA ARG A 146 2.54 9.95 16.39
C ARG A 146 3.63 9.33 17.26
N ALA A 147 3.42 8.12 17.76
CA ALA A 147 4.41 7.42 18.58
C ALA A 147 5.72 7.15 17.81
N GLN A 148 5.62 6.81 16.52
CA GLN A 148 6.79 6.64 15.64
C GLN A 148 7.53 7.97 15.43
N ALA A 149 6.79 9.05 15.17
CA ALA A 149 7.36 10.39 15.00
C ALA A 149 8.07 10.89 16.27
N GLU A 150 7.47 10.66 17.44
CA GLU A 150 8.06 11.01 18.74
C GLU A 150 9.37 10.27 18.98
N ARG A 151 9.42 8.96 18.72
CA ARG A 151 10.65 8.17 18.82
C ARG A 151 11.73 8.67 17.86
N ALA A 152 11.37 8.92 16.60
CA ALA A 152 12.32 9.43 15.61
C ALA A 152 12.87 10.81 16.01
N LEU A 153 12.05 11.68 16.61
CA LEU A 153 12.49 12.97 17.13
C LEU A 153 13.43 12.82 18.33
N GLU A 154 13.17 11.87 19.23
CA GLU A 154 14.02 11.60 20.38
C GLU A 154 15.38 11.01 19.96
N ASP A 155 15.38 10.09 19.00
CA ASP A 155 16.59 9.51 18.40
C ASP A 155 17.42 10.60 17.71
N ALA A 156 16.78 11.46 16.90
CA ALA A 156 17.45 12.56 16.23
C ALA A 156 18.05 13.57 17.22
N ARG A 157 17.36 13.88 18.32
CA ARG A 157 17.89 14.75 19.39
C ARG A 157 19.08 14.12 20.09
N THR A 158 18.99 12.83 20.41
CA THR A 158 20.08 12.08 21.05
C THR A 158 21.32 12.06 20.17
N GLU A 159 21.15 11.80 18.87
CA GLU A 159 22.24 11.80 17.91
C GLU A 159 22.84 13.19 17.72
N SER A 160 22.01 14.22 17.60
CA SER A 160 22.48 15.61 17.54
C SER A 160 23.31 15.98 18.77
N ASN A 161 22.86 15.61 19.97
CA ASN A 161 23.60 15.85 21.20
C ASN A 161 24.95 15.11 21.22
N LYS A 162 24.99 13.85 20.79
CA LYS A 162 26.27 13.10 20.67
C LYS A 162 27.24 13.79 19.72
N VAL A 163 26.76 14.25 18.56
CA VAL A 163 27.59 14.97 17.59
C VAL A 163 28.10 16.28 18.16
N LEU A 164 27.26 17.04 18.88
CA LEU A 164 27.67 18.29 19.54
C LEU A 164 28.73 18.04 20.62
N VAL A 165 28.55 17.01 21.45
CA VAL A 165 29.54 16.61 22.47
C VAL A 165 30.85 16.16 21.81
N GLY A 166 30.78 15.42 20.70
CA GLY A 166 31.95 15.02 19.92
C GLY A 166 32.71 16.21 19.33
N LEU A 167 31.98 17.17 18.73
CA LEU A 167 32.55 18.38 18.15
C LEU A 167 33.20 19.29 19.20
N THR A 168 32.55 19.47 20.35
CA THR A 168 33.11 20.26 21.46
C THR A 168 34.37 19.63 22.01
N SER A 169 34.37 18.31 22.24
CA SER A 169 35.56 17.57 22.67
C SER A 169 36.72 17.71 21.67
N ARG A 170 36.44 17.62 20.36
CA ARG A 170 37.46 17.80 19.31
C ARG A 170 38.01 19.23 19.27
N LYS A 171 37.14 20.24 19.42
CA LYS A 171 37.55 21.64 19.51
C LYS A 171 38.48 21.86 20.70
N GLU A 172 38.17 21.31 21.87
CA GLU A 172 39.00 21.42 23.07
C GLU A 172 40.37 20.77 22.87
N ALA A 173 40.40 19.57 22.27
CA ALA A 173 41.64 18.89 21.92
C ALA A 173 42.52 19.73 20.99
N LEU A 174 41.96 20.29 19.90
CA LEU A 174 42.69 21.15 18.97
C LEU A 174 43.20 22.43 19.64
N LEU A 175 42.41 23.06 20.51
CA LEU A 175 42.85 24.23 21.28
C LEU A 175 43.99 23.88 22.24
N SER A 176 43.97 22.70 22.85
CA SER A 176 45.05 22.23 23.71
C SER A 176 46.34 21.99 22.91
N GLU A 177 46.22 21.42 21.71
CA GLU A 177 47.35 21.16 20.81
C GLU A 177 47.98 22.45 20.29
N LEU A 178 47.16 23.44 19.90
CA LEU A 178 47.63 24.77 19.51
C LEU A 178 48.36 25.49 20.66
N ARG A 179 47.85 25.38 21.90
CA ARG A 179 48.54 25.95 23.08
C ARG A 179 49.88 25.26 23.32
N ALA A 180 49.93 23.93 23.23
CA ALA A 180 51.16 23.18 23.37
C ALA A 180 52.19 23.54 22.27
N MET A 181 51.75 23.72 21.02
CA MET A 181 52.60 24.15 19.92
C MET A 181 53.14 25.56 20.14
N ARG A 182 52.29 26.49 20.59
CA ARG A 182 52.69 27.86 20.97
C ARG A 182 53.74 27.85 22.08
N ASP A 183 53.50 27.08 23.14
CA ASP A 183 54.41 27.04 24.29
C ASP A 183 55.77 26.45 23.91
N ARG A 184 55.80 25.44 23.04
CA ARG A 184 57.04 24.94 22.43
C ARG A 184 57.74 25.99 21.58
N MET A 185 57.02 26.70 20.71
CA MET A 185 57.61 27.77 19.89
C MET A 185 58.22 28.88 20.74
N LEU A 186 57.53 29.30 21.80
CA LEU A 186 58.05 30.28 22.76
C LEU A 186 59.27 29.75 23.53
N GLY A 187 59.28 28.47 23.90
CA GLY A 187 60.44 27.80 24.49
C GLY A 187 61.64 27.83 23.54
N THR A 188 61.47 27.35 22.31
CA THR A 188 62.54 27.36 21.31
C THR A 188 63.05 28.76 20.98
N ALA A 189 62.16 29.76 20.97
CA ALA A 189 62.56 31.15 20.74
C ALA A 189 63.42 31.69 21.90
N LYS A 190 63.08 31.38 23.15
CA LYS A 190 63.90 31.72 24.33
C LYS A 190 65.24 30.97 24.35
N ASP A 191 65.24 29.70 23.97
CA ASP A 191 66.48 28.92 23.87
C ASP A 191 67.41 29.50 22.79
N LEU A 192 66.86 29.96 21.67
CA LEU A 192 67.61 30.70 20.63
C LEU A 192 68.12 32.05 21.14
N GLU A 193 67.30 32.82 21.86
CA GLU A 193 67.70 34.10 22.45
C GLU A 193 68.87 33.92 23.43
N THR A 194 68.79 32.96 24.35
CA THR A 194 69.87 32.65 25.29
C THR A 194 71.13 32.12 24.60
N ALA A 195 71.00 31.33 23.53
CA ALA A 195 72.13 30.87 22.73
C ALA A 195 72.84 32.04 22.00
N ILE A 196 72.08 33.03 21.52
CA ILE A 196 72.64 34.24 20.91
C ILE A 196 73.35 35.10 21.96
N GLU A 197 72.71 35.38 23.10
CA GLU A 197 73.33 36.15 24.19
C GLU A 197 74.58 35.47 24.76
N GLY A 198 74.55 34.14 24.93
CA GLY A 198 75.71 33.36 25.36
C GLY A 198 76.86 33.34 24.33
N SER A 199 76.53 33.34 23.04
CA SER A 199 77.52 33.42 21.95
C SER A 199 78.19 34.80 21.85
N VAL A 200 77.45 35.89 22.13
CA VAL A 200 77.99 37.26 22.14
C VAL A 200 78.96 37.48 23.30
N GLY A 201 78.82 36.74 24.41
CA GLY A 201 79.75 36.77 25.54
C GLY A 201 81.12 36.09 25.30
N ASP A 202 81.22 35.16 24.33
CA ASP A 202 82.42 34.32 24.12
C ASP A 202 83.13 34.56 22.78
N ARG A 203 82.75 35.62 22.04
CA ARG A 203 83.39 35.94 20.74
C ARG A 203 83.65 37.43 20.52
N PHE A 204 84.46 38.03 21.40
CA PHE A 204 85.35 39.12 20.97
C PHE A 204 86.55 38.51 20.21
N VAL A 205 86.32 38.08 18.96
CA VAL A 205 87.40 37.87 18.01
C VAL A 205 87.50 39.13 17.16
N ILE A 206 88.59 39.85 17.34
CA ILE A 206 89.03 40.95 16.49
C ILE A 206 89.15 40.38 15.06
N LEU A 207 88.16 40.64 14.20
CA LEU A 207 88.30 40.37 12.77
C LEU A 207 89.11 41.50 12.15
N GLU A 208 90.37 41.21 11.85
CA GLU A 208 91.18 41.95 10.90
C GLU A 208 90.61 41.76 9.48
N ASP A 209 90.59 42.87 8.76
CA ASP A 209 90.03 43.11 7.44
C ASP A 209 90.67 42.24 6.35
N ALA A 210 89.85 41.53 5.57
CA ALA A 210 90.22 41.08 4.23
C ALA A 210 88.97 40.87 3.36
N ARG A 211 88.67 41.90 2.56
CA ARG A 211 87.84 41.85 1.34
C ARG A 211 88.18 40.63 0.47
N LYS A 212 87.18 40.08 -0.23
CA LYS A 212 87.12 39.99 -1.71
C LYS A 212 86.07 38.99 -2.22
N GLY A 213 85.09 39.51 -2.95
CA GLY A 213 84.60 38.90 -4.20
C GLY A 213 83.37 37.98 -4.14
N GLU A 214 82.20 38.56 -4.32
CA GLU A 214 81.11 37.98 -5.12
C GLU A 214 81.36 38.28 -6.63
N PRO A 215 80.71 37.63 -7.63
CA PRO A 215 79.31 37.18 -7.57
C PRO A 215 78.94 35.83 -8.25
N MET A 216 77.75 35.37 -7.84
CA MET A 216 76.71 34.62 -8.58
C MET A 216 77.09 33.63 -9.68
N ASP A 217 76.54 32.41 -9.58
CA ASP A 217 75.68 31.93 -10.66
C ASP A 217 74.56 31.00 -10.18
N ALA A 218 73.42 31.17 -10.82
CA ALA A 218 72.19 30.43 -10.59
C ALA A 218 72.18 29.13 -11.39
N ALA A 219 71.59 28.06 -10.84
CA ALA A 219 70.65 27.20 -11.57
C ALA A 219 70.25 25.96 -10.76
N SER A 220 68.93 25.78 -10.70
CA SER A 220 68.23 24.50 -10.79
C SER A 220 68.36 23.52 -9.62
N ILE A 221 67.21 23.08 -9.09
CA ILE A 221 66.78 21.67 -9.10
C ILE A 221 65.40 21.51 -8.43
N ASN A 222 64.46 21.02 -9.25
CA ASN A 222 63.37 20.06 -9.01
C ASN A 222 62.19 20.30 -8.06
N ALA A 223 61.02 20.24 -8.71
CA ALA A 223 59.97 19.22 -8.57
C ALA A 223 59.12 19.20 -7.29
N SER A 224 57.80 19.25 -7.47
CA SER A 224 56.98 18.03 -7.53
C SER A 224 55.49 18.33 -7.28
N LYS A 225 54.65 17.79 -8.17
CA LYS A 225 53.27 17.28 -7.97
C LYS A 225 52.17 18.19 -7.39
N GLY A 226 51.02 18.14 -8.06
CA GLY A 226 49.76 17.99 -7.31
C GLY A 226 48.55 18.68 -7.93
N GLN A 227 47.96 18.04 -8.93
CA GLN A 227 46.58 18.25 -9.39
C GLN A 227 45.57 18.01 -8.25
N PRO A 228 44.47 18.78 -8.19
CA PRO A 228 43.14 18.15 -8.18
C PRO A 228 42.20 18.93 -9.11
N ASP A 229 41.61 18.35 -10.14
CA ASP A 229 40.41 17.51 -10.09
C ASP A 229 39.42 17.85 -8.96
N SER A 230 38.42 18.67 -9.29
CA SER A 230 37.19 18.78 -8.52
C SER A 230 36.03 19.01 -9.48
N GLY A 231 35.44 17.89 -9.91
CA GLY A 231 34.03 17.85 -10.25
C GLY A 231 33.19 17.85 -8.96
N THR A 232 32.20 18.74 -8.89
CA THR A 232 30.84 18.49 -8.41
C THR A 232 30.00 19.74 -8.69
#